data_AF-J3DSE9-F1
#
_entry.id   AF-J3DSE9-F1
#
_cell.length_a   1.000
_cell.length_b   1.000
_cell.length_c   1.000
_cell.angle_alpha   90.00
_cell.angle_beta   90.00
_cell.angle_gamma   90.00
#
_symmetry.space_group_name_H-M   'P 1'
#
loop_
_entity.id
_entity.type
_entity.pdbx_description
1 polymer ?
#
loop_
_entity_poly.entity_id
_entity_poly.type
_entity_poly.pdbx_seq_one_letter_code
_entity_poly.pdbx_strand_id
1 'polypeptide(L)'
;MEIACLDLEGVLVPEIWIAFAEKTGIDSLKATTRDIPDYDVLMKQRLRILDEHGLKLADIQEVIATLKPLDGAVEFVNWLRERFQVVILSDTFYEFSQPLMRQLGFPTLLCHRLITDETGRVTSYQLRQKDPKRQSVLAFKSLYYRVIAAGDSYNDTTMLGEADAGILFHAPENVIREFPQFPAVHTFADLKQEFLKASNRDLSL
;
A
#
# COMPACT_ATOMS: atom_id res chain seq x y z
N MET A 1 -21.25 11.58 0.20
CA MET A 1 -19.87 11.91 0.62
C MET A 1 -19.05 10.66 0.43
N GLU A 2 -17.94 10.75 -0.31
CA GLU A 2 -17.17 9.57 -0.72
C GLU A 2 -15.70 9.73 -0.39
N ILE A 3 -15.07 8.64 0.06
CA ILE A 3 -13.64 8.51 0.27
C ILE A 3 -13.10 7.41 -0.62
N ALA A 4 -11.96 7.68 -1.26
CA ALA A 4 -11.21 6.69 -2.02
C ALA A 4 -10.08 6.15 -1.14
N CYS A 5 -10.13 4.86 -0.85
CA CYS A 5 -9.08 4.14 -0.14
C CYS A 5 -8.22 3.39 -1.16
N LEU A 6 -6.90 3.57 -1.10
CA LEU A 6 -5.98 2.87 -2.01
C LEU A 6 -4.99 2.07 -1.18
N ASP A 7 -4.61 0.87 -1.64
CA ASP A 7 -3.32 0.31 -1.23
C ASP A 7 -2.15 1.15 -1.80
N LEU A 8 -0.96 0.93 -1.27
CA LEU A 8 0.26 1.62 -1.67
C LEU A 8 1.10 0.79 -2.63
N GLU A 9 1.64 -0.33 -2.15
CA GLU A 9 2.52 -1.23 -2.91
C GLU A 9 1.65 -1.99 -3.93
N GLY A 10 2.17 -2.25 -5.12
CA GLY A 10 1.41 -2.88 -6.22
C GLY A 10 0.39 -1.97 -6.92
N VAL A 11 -0.12 -0.94 -6.24
CA VAL A 11 -1.10 0.03 -6.79
C VAL A 11 -0.44 1.35 -7.22
N LEU A 12 0.35 1.97 -6.35
CA LEU A 12 0.93 3.31 -6.60
C LEU A 12 2.44 3.27 -6.68
N VAL A 13 3.08 2.33 -5.99
CA VAL A 13 4.54 2.19 -5.91
C VAL A 13 4.91 0.71 -6.07
N PRO A 14 6.14 0.39 -6.50
CA PRO A 14 6.59 -0.99 -6.53
C PRO A 14 6.66 -1.60 -5.12
N GLU A 15 6.66 -2.93 -5.04
CA GLU A 15 6.96 -3.70 -3.83
C GLU A 15 8.30 -3.23 -3.22
N ILE A 16 8.25 -2.56 -2.07
CA ILE A 16 9.38 -1.79 -1.55
C ILE A 16 10.54 -2.72 -1.20
N TRP A 17 10.26 -3.85 -0.55
CA TRP A 17 11.29 -4.81 -0.14
C TRP A 17 12.00 -5.48 -1.33
N ILE A 18 11.26 -5.81 -2.38
CA ILE A 18 11.83 -6.41 -3.59
C ILE A 18 12.73 -5.38 -4.30
N ALA A 19 12.21 -4.17 -4.50
CA ALA A 19 12.98 -3.10 -5.12
C ALA A 19 14.21 -2.71 -4.29
N PHE A 20 14.09 -2.72 -2.96
CA PHE A 20 15.20 -2.50 -2.03
C PHE A 20 16.28 -3.59 -2.16
N ALA A 21 15.87 -4.86 -2.20
CA ALA A 21 16.77 -5.99 -2.39
C ALA A 21 17.55 -5.89 -3.71
N GLU A 22 16.89 -5.51 -4.79
CA GLU A 22 17.52 -5.30 -6.11
C GLU A 22 18.53 -4.16 -6.10
N LYS A 23 18.22 -3.05 -5.42
CA LYS A 23 19.13 -1.89 -5.32
C LYS A 23 20.35 -2.15 -4.45
N THR A 24 20.19 -2.92 -3.39
CA THR A 24 21.26 -3.23 -2.43
C THR A 24 22.05 -4.49 -2.80
N GLY A 25 21.50 -5.34 -3.68
CA GLY A 25 22.08 -6.65 -4.00
C GLY A 25 21.85 -7.70 -2.90
N ILE A 26 20.96 -7.44 -1.93
CA ILE A 26 20.69 -8.33 -0.79
C ILE A 26 19.50 -9.24 -1.14
N ASP A 27 19.75 -10.33 -1.86
CA ASP A 27 18.70 -11.23 -2.37
C ASP A 27 17.78 -11.81 -1.29
N SER A 28 18.27 -11.98 -0.06
CA SER A 28 17.48 -12.51 1.06
C SER A 28 16.30 -11.60 1.46
N LEU A 29 16.32 -10.32 1.08
CA LEU A 29 15.22 -9.38 1.29
C LEU A 29 14.09 -9.50 0.26
N LYS A 30 14.29 -10.28 -0.83
CA LYS A 30 13.22 -10.59 -1.80
C LYS A 30 12.16 -11.55 -1.26
N ALA A 31 12.41 -12.19 -0.13
CA ALA A 31 11.44 -13.10 0.50
C ALA A 31 10.10 -12.39 0.76
N THR A 32 9.01 -13.06 0.42
CA THR A 32 7.63 -12.58 0.55
C THR A 32 6.83 -13.49 1.47
N THR A 33 5.54 -13.18 1.67
CA THR A 33 4.62 -14.06 2.40
C THR A 33 4.33 -15.38 1.68
N ARG A 34 4.69 -15.52 0.40
CA ARG A 34 4.64 -16.80 -0.32
C ARG A 34 5.74 -17.75 0.17
N ASP A 35 6.88 -17.19 0.58
CA ASP A 35 8.03 -17.94 1.10
C ASP A 35 7.91 -18.15 2.61
N ILE A 36 7.46 -17.12 3.34
CA ILE A 36 7.32 -17.09 4.79
C ILE A 36 5.91 -16.59 5.15
N PRO A 37 4.91 -17.48 5.33
CA PRO A 37 3.51 -17.09 5.52
C PRO A 37 3.26 -16.24 6.77
N ASP A 38 4.04 -16.43 7.83
CA ASP A 38 3.92 -15.65 9.06
C ASP A 38 4.63 -14.30 8.90
N TYR A 39 3.84 -13.22 8.90
CA TYR A 39 4.33 -11.86 8.76
C TYR A 39 5.32 -11.46 9.86
N ASP A 40 5.13 -11.93 11.10
CA ASP A 40 6.03 -11.60 12.20
C ASP A 40 7.38 -12.28 12.04
N VAL A 41 7.37 -13.53 11.58
CA VAL A 41 8.60 -14.26 11.23
C VAL A 41 9.33 -13.57 10.06
N LEU A 42 8.61 -13.20 9.00
CA LEU A 42 9.17 -12.49 7.85
C LEU A 42 9.79 -11.15 8.25
N MET A 43 9.09 -10.35 9.04
CA MET A 43 9.57 -9.05 9.49
C MET A 43 10.78 -9.17 10.41
N LYS A 44 10.78 -10.10 11.37
CA LYS A 44 11.95 -10.37 12.22
C LYS A 44 13.17 -10.78 11.39
N GLN A 45 12.98 -11.62 10.37
CA GLN A 45 14.04 -11.98 9.45
C GLN A 45 14.58 -10.76 8.70
N ARG A 46 13.69 -9.93 8.12
CA ARG A 46 14.09 -8.71 7.39
C ARG A 46 14.87 -7.74 8.26
N LEU A 47 14.41 -7.48 9.49
CA LEU A 47 15.11 -6.59 10.42
C LEU A 47 16.47 -7.15 10.83
N ARG A 48 16.58 -8.47 11.07
CA ARG A 48 17.87 -9.12 11.33
C ARG A 48 18.83 -8.95 10.15
N ILE A 49 18.37 -9.16 8.92
CA ILE A 49 19.21 -9.00 7.72
C ILE A 49 19.70 -7.56 7.57
N LEU A 50 18.85 -6.57 7.83
CA LEU A 50 19.25 -5.16 7.81
C LEU A 50 20.36 -4.89 8.85
N ASP A 51 20.24 -5.43 10.06
CA ASP A 51 21.24 -5.28 11.12
C ASP A 51 22.56 -5.99 10.78
N GLU A 52 22.52 -7.20 10.21
CA GLU A 52 23.69 -7.95 9.75
C GLU A 52 24.49 -7.20 8.68
N HIS A 53 23.81 -6.39 7.86
CA HIS A 53 24.45 -5.53 6.84
C HIS A 53 24.77 -4.12 7.36
N GLY A 54 24.47 -3.81 8.62
CA GLY A 54 24.70 -2.50 9.22
C GLY A 54 23.86 -1.37 8.63
N LEU A 55 22.73 -1.69 7.98
CA LEU A 55 21.86 -0.72 7.33
C LEU A 55 20.98 -0.01 8.35
N LYS A 56 21.22 1.28 8.55
CA LYS A 56 20.43 2.15 9.42
C LYS A 56 19.23 2.72 8.68
N LEU A 57 18.29 3.33 9.42
CA LEU A 57 17.10 3.93 8.83
C LEU A 57 17.44 4.95 7.74
N ALA A 58 18.48 5.77 7.93
CA ALA A 58 18.92 6.74 6.94
C ALA A 58 19.36 6.06 5.63
N ASP A 59 20.19 5.02 5.71
CA ASP A 59 20.65 4.25 4.54
C ASP A 59 19.44 3.62 3.81
N ILE A 60 18.48 3.10 4.59
CA ILE A 60 17.28 2.50 4.03
C ILE A 60 16.44 3.55 3.28
N GLN A 61 16.27 4.73 3.87
CA GLN A 61 15.55 5.84 3.25
C GLN A 61 16.26 6.39 2.01
N GLU A 62 17.59 6.42 1.99
CA GLU A 62 18.37 6.83 0.81
C GLU A 62 18.12 5.89 -0.36
N VAL A 63 18.13 4.58 -0.13
CA VAL A 63 17.82 3.59 -1.17
C VAL A 63 16.37 3.74 -1.64
N ILE A 64 15.40 3.85 -0.72
CA ILE A 64 13.98 4.01 -1.07
C ILE A 64 13.74 5.32 -1.83
N ALA A 65 14.49 6.38 -1.54
CA ALA A 65 14.40 7.65 -2.27
C ALA A 65 14.80 7.52 -3.76
N THR A 66 15.53 6.47 -4.14
CA THR A 66 15.84 6.17 -5.55
C THR A 66 14.70 5.47 -6.29
N LEU A 67 13.71 4.96 -5.56
CA LEU A 67 12.52 4.34 -6.12
C LEU A 67 11.54 5.41 -6.60
N LYS A 68 10.71 5.05 -7.58
CA LYS A 68 9.69 5.92 -8.15
C LYS A 68 8.31 5.27 -8.00
N PRO A 69 7.25 6.08 -7.86
CA PRO A 69 5.89 5.62 -8.12
C PRO A 69 5.78 4.96 -9.50
N LEU A 70 4.80 4.07 -9.65
CA LEU A 70 4.51 3.41 -10.93
C LEU A 70 4.15 4.45 -12.01
N ASP A 71 4.42 4.12 -13.27
CA ASP A 71 4.15 5.02 -14.39
C ASP A 71 2.65 5.37 -14.45
N GLY A 72 2.33 6.66 -14.28
CA GLY A 72 0.97 7.18 -14.21
C GLY A 72 0.37 7.28 -12.80
N ALA A 73 1.00 6.73 -11.76
CA ALA A 73 0.44 6.73 -10.39
C ALA A 73 0.25 8.14 -9.82
N VAL A 74 1.23 9.04 -10.01
CA VAL A 74 1.14 10.43 -9.53
C VAL A 74 -0.01 11.18 -10.23
N GLU A 75 -0.16 10.98 -11.54
CA GLU A 75 -1.24 11.59 -12.33
C GLU A 75 -2.61 11.04 -11.88
N PHE A 76 -2.71 9.74 -11.66
CA PHE A 76 -3.90 9.10 -11.12
C PHE A 76 -4.28 9.64 -9.74
N VAL A 77 -3.33 9.77 -8.80
CA VAL A 77 -3.60 10.31 -7.45
C VAL A 77 -4.04 11.77 -7.53
N ASN A 78 -3.44 12.58 -8.41
CA ASN A 78 -3.88 13.96 -8.63
C ASN A 78 -5.32 14.02 -9.13
N TRP A 79 -5.62 13.25 -10.17
CA TRP A 79 -6.97 13.13 -10.72
C TRP A 79 -8.00 12.69 -9.68
N LEU A 80 -7.62 11.74 -8.82
CA LEU A 80 -8.50 11.18 -7.79
C LEU A 80 -8.76 12.23 -6.69
N ARG A 81 -7.76 13.02 -6.30
CA ARG A 81 -7.89 14.09 -5.29
C ARG A 81 -8.79 15.24 -5.72
N GLU A 82 -8.92 15.50 -7.01
CA GLU A 82 -9.90 16.48 -7.52
C GLU A 82 -11.35 16.03 -7.31
N ARG A 83 -11.57 14.72 -7.11
CA ARG A 83 -12.90 14.09 -7.12
C ARG A 83 -13.27 13.44 -5.80
N PHE A 84 -12.29 13.03 -4.99
CA PHE A 84 -12.46 12.26 -3.76
C PHE A 84 -11.53 12.76 -2.67
N GLN A 85 -11.90 12.51 -1.41
CA GLN A 85 -10.91 12.45 -0.34
C GLN A 85 -10.10 11.17 -0.51
N VAL A 86 -8.77 11.26 -0.55
CA VAL A 86 -7.88 10.11 -0.83
C VAL A 86 -7.11 9.74 0.42
N VAL A 87 -7.23 8.47 0.82
CA VAL A 87 -6.49 7.89 1.95
C VAL A 87 -5.79 6.61 1.50
N ILE A 88 -4.53 6.47 1.86
CA ILE A 88 -3.74 5.28 1.60
C ILE A 88 -3.80 4.34 2.81
N LEU A 89 -4.17 3.08 2.59
CA LEU A 89 -4.27 2.02 3.59
C LEU A 89 -3.27 0.91 3.24
N SER A 90 -2.15 0.84 3.96
CA SER A 90 -1.05 -0.06 3.61
C SER A 90 -0.45 -0.72 4.85
N ASP A 91 0.07 -1.93 4.68
CA ASP A 91 0.83 -2.67 5.72
C ASP A 91 2.32 -2.27 5.75
N THR A 92 2.71 -1.23 5.01
CA THR A 92 4.04 -0.62 5.05
C THR A 92 4.35 0.06 6.40
N PHE A 93 5.51 0.70 6.50
CA PHE A 93 5.93 1.48 7.66
C PHE A 93 6.12 2.97 7.31
N TYR A 94 5.77 3.87 8.22
CA TYR A 94 5.93 5.32 8.00
C TYR A 94 7.38 5.70 7.69
N GLU A 95 8.31 5.14 8.45
CA GLU A 95 9.73 5.45 8.39
C GLU A 95 10.35 4.97 7.05
N PHE A 96 9.85 3.87 6.49
CA PHE A 96 10.29 3.34 5.20
C PHE A 96 9.63 4.03 4.00
N SER A 97 8.30 4.17 4.01
CA SER A 97 7.55 4.66 2.86
C SER A 97 7.70 6.17 2.62
N GLN A 98 8.24 6.92 3.59
CA GLN A 98 8.28 8.39 3.53
C GLN A 98 8.84 8.99 2.22
N PRO A 99 9.96 8.51 1.64
CA PRO A 99 10.48 9.08 0.39
C PRO A 99 9.53 8.89 -0.80
N LEU A 100 8.81 7.77 -0.87
CA LEU A 100 7.81 7.51 -1.90
C LEU A 100 6.52 8.31 -1.66
N MET A 101 6.07 8.41 -0.40
CA MET A 101 4.91 9.24 -0.04
C MET A 101 5.12 10.71 -0.37
N ARG A 102 6.36 11.21 -0.29
CA ARG A 102 6.72 12.57 -0.74
C ARG A 102 6.42 12.77 -2.22
N GLN A 103 6.74 11.79 -3.06
CA GLN A 103 6.53 11.84 -4.50
C GLN A 103 5.03 11.81 -4.87
N LEU A 104 4.19 11.20 -4.02
CA LEU A 104 2.72 11.22 -4.14
C LEU A 104 2.07 12.50 -3.59
N GLY A 105 2.84 13.41 -2.99
CA GLY A 105 2.33 14.64 -2.39
C GLY A 105 1.68 14.43 -1.02
N PHE A 106 2.18 13.47 -0.25
CA PHE A 106 1.77 13.13 1.12
C PHE A 106 0.24 13.04 1.33
N PRO A 107 -0.51 12.24 0.55
CA PRO A 107 -1.85 11.86 0.96
C PRO A 107 -1.80 11.15 2.32
N THR A 108 -2.88 11.25 3.08
CA THR A 108 -2.99 10.59 4.40
C THR A 108 -2.67 9.11 4.25
N LEU A 109 -1.69 8.63 5.03
CA LEU A 109 -1.29 7.22 5.08
C LEU A 109 -1.66 6.66 6.44
N LEU A 110 -2.36 5.52 6.45
CA LEU A 110 -2.63 4.75 7.67
C LEU A 110 -1.90 3.41 7.60
N CYS A 111 -0.68 3.36 8.15
CA CYS A 111 0.17 2.16 8.13
C CYS A 111 0.73 1.77 9.52
N HIS A 112 1.85 1.05 9.55
CA HIS A 112 2.57 0.60 10.75
C HIS A 112 3.78 1.47 11.06
N ARG A 113 4.47 1.19 12.18
CA ARG A 113 5.66 1.91 12.65
C ARG A 113 6.87 1.00 12.76
N LEU A 114 8.04 1.50 12.40
CA LEU A 114 9.31 0.92 12.82
C LEU A 114 9.76 1.54 14.14
N ILE A 115 10.48 0.76 14.93
CA ILE A 115 11.12 1.20 16.17
C ILE A 115 12.62 1.31 15.90
N THR A 116 13.19 2.47 16.22
CA THR A 116 14.62 2.74 16.07
C THR A 116 15.26 3.06 17.41
N ASP A 117 16.54 2.72 17.56
CA ASP A 117 17.35 3.18 18.69
C ASP A 117 17.96 4.57 18.44
N GLU A 118 18.65 5.14 19.44
CA GLU A 118 19.33 6.44 19.32
C GLU A 118 20.42 6.49 18.23
N THR A 119 20.87 5.34 17.74
CA THR A 119 21.90 5.24 16.69
C THR A 119 21.31 5.16 15.28
N GLY A 120 19.98 5.11 15.16
CA GLY A 120 19.24 4.97 13.92
C GLY A 120 19.10 3.54 13.41
N ARG A 121 19.45 2.52 14.21
CA ARG A 121 19.25 1.11 13.86
C ARG A 121 17.77 0.76 14.03
N VAL A 122 17.24 -0.05 13.12
CA VAL A 122 15.86 -0.55 13.20
C VAL A 122 15.83 -1.77 14.10
N THR A 123 15.35 -1.61 15.34
CA THR A 123 15.41 -2.66 16.38
C THR A 123 14.13 -3.49 16.46
N SER A 124 13.00 -2.92 16.03
CA SER A 124 11.72 -3.62 16.06
C SER A 124 10.71 -2.95 15.13
N TYR A 125 9.48 -3.45 15.15
CA TYR A 125 8.35 -2.88 14.43
C TYR A 125 7.08 -3.03 15.27
N GLN A 126 6.10 -2.17 15.03
CA GLN A 126 4.82 -2.17 15.72
C GLN A 126 3.68 -2.19 14.70
N LEU A 127 2.94 -3.30 14.68
CA LEU A 127 1.67 -3.38 13.98
C LEU A 127 0.65 -2.47 14.66
N ARG A 128 -0.10 -1.71 13.88
CA ARG A 128 -1.09 -0.75 14.39
C ARG A 128 -2.25 -1.45 15.11
N GLN A 129 -2.81 -2.47 14.46
CA GLN A 129 -3.94 -3.28 14.93
C GLN A 129 -4.13 -4.49 14.00
N LYS A 130 -4.97 -5.44 14.39
CA LYS A 130 -5.39 -6.55 13.53
C LYS A 130 -6.32 -6.05 12.41
N ASP A 131 -6.17 -6.60 11.21
CA ASP A 131 -6.99 -6.29 10.03
C ASP A 131 -7.06 -4.76 9.74
N PRO A 132 -5.89 -4.09 9.67
CA PRO A 132 -5.78 -2.65 9.78
C PRO A 132 -6.52 -1.91 8.65
N LYS A 133 -6.48 -2.42 7.42
CA LYS A 133 -7.13 -1.82 6.25
C LYS A 133 -8.66 -1.89 6.38
N ARG A 134 -9.21 -3.06 6.73
CA ARG A 134 -10.65 -3.23 7.00
C ARG A 134 -11.14 -2.33 8.13
N GLN A 135 -10.41 -2.28 9.25
CA GLN A 135 -10.80 -1.41 10.38
C GLN A 135 -10.80 0.07 10.01
N SER A 136 -9.90 0.51 9.11
CA SER A 136 -9.92 1.87 8.58
C SER A 136 -11.18 2.15 7.74
N VAL A 137 -11.62 1.21 6.90
CA VAL A 137 -12.89 1.32 6.17
C VAL A 137 -14.08 1.46 7.13
N LEU A 138 -14.13 0.63 8.18
CA LEU A 138 -15.17 0.72 9.22
C LEU A 138 -15.16 2.07 9.94
N ALA A 139 -13.98 2.64 10.22
CA ALA A 139 -13.87 3.96 10.82
C ALA A 139 -14.46 5.05 9.91
N PHE A 140 -14.18 5.03 8.60
CA PHE A 140 -14.79 5.97 7.66
C PHE A 140 -16.31 5.79 7.55
N LYS A 141 -16.80 4.54 7.58
CA LYS A 141 -18.24 4.25 7.63
C LYS A 141 -18.91 4.79 8.89
N SER A 142 -18.24 4.73 10.05
CA SER A 142 -18.76 5.34 11.29
C SER A 142 -18.91 6.87 11.21
N LEU A 143 -18.22 7.50 10.26
CA LEU A 143 -18.34 8.92 9.93
C LEU A 143 -19.32 9.17 8.76
N TYR A 144 -20.13 8.17 8.40
CA TYR A 144 -21.13 8.22 7.33
C TYR A 144 -20.55 8.46 5.91
N TYR A 145 -19.29 8.12 5.69
CA TYR A 145 -18.71 8.09 4.34
C TYR A 145 -19.06 6.80 3.62
N ARG A 146 -19.32 6.94 2.32
CA ARG A 146 -19.25 5.84 1.36
C ARG A 146 -17.81 5.62 0.94
N VAL A 147 -17.33 4.38 0.94
CA VAL A 147 -15.94 4.03 0.67
C VAL A 147 -15.82 3.28 -0.65
N ILE A 148 -14.97 3.77 -1.55
CA ILE A 148 -14.53 3.04 -2.75
C ILE A 148 -13.07 2.67 -2.51
N ALA A 149 -12.74 1.39 -2.62
CA ALA A 149 -11.40 0.88 -2.33
C ALA A 149 -10.76 0.20 -3.55
N ALA A 150 -9.46 0.38 -3.73
CA ALA A 150 -8.67 -0.34 -4.73
C ALA A 150 -7.42 -0.97 -4.10
N GLY A 151 -7.15 -2.22 -4.47
CA GLY A 151 -6.00 -3.01 -4.00
C GLY A 151 -5.59 -4.03 -5.07
N ASP A 152 -4.43 -4.65 -4.91
CA ASP A 152 -3.85 -5.57 -5.91
C ASP A 152 -3.74 -7.00 -5.40
N SER A 153 -3.82 -7.25 -4.09
CA SER A 153 -3.43 -8.55 -3.55
C SER A 153 -4.40 -9.14 -2.53
N TYR A 154 -4.09 -10.35 -2.04
CA TYR A 154 -4.94 -11.08 -1.10
C TYR A 154 -5.13 -10.33 0.23
N ASN A 155 -4.12 -9.57 0.68
CA ASN A 155 -4.21 -8.78 1.93
C ASN A 155 -5.18 -7.60 1.83
N ASP A 156 -5.63 -7.24 0.62
CA ASP A 156 -6.62 -6.18 0.40
C ASP A 156 -8.06 -6.69 0.44
N THR A 157 -8.29 -7.98 0.29
CA THR A 157 -9.63 -8.54 0.08
C THR A 157 -10.60 -8.21 1.23
N THR A 158 -10.11 -8.10 2.47
CA THR A 158 -10.94 -7.67 3.62
C THR A 158 -11.29 -6.18 3.56
N MET A 159 -10.38 -5.33 3.07
CA MET A 159 -10.65 -3.92 2.80
C MET A 159 -11.67 -3.76 1.66
N LEU A 160 -11.46 -4.48 0.55
CA LEU A 160 -12.33 -4.44 -0.62
C LEU A 160 -13.73 -4.96 -0.31
N GLY A 161 -13.84 -6.06 0.44
CA GLY A 161 -15.12 -6.63 0.85
C GLY A 161 -15.87 -5.80 1.89
N GLU A 162 -15.17 -5.00 2.69
CA GLU A 162 -15.79 -4.07 3.65
C GLU A 162 -16.14 -2.72 3.02
N ALA A 163 -15.53 -2.32 1.91
CA ALA A 163 -15.87 -1.09 1.20
C ALA A 163 -17.28 -1.17 0.56
N ASP A 164 -17.86 -0.03 0.20
CA ASP A 164 -19.13 0.00 -0.55
C ASP A 164 -18.93 -0.36 -2.03
N ALA A 165 -17.70 -0.23 -2.53
CA ALA A 165 -17.25 -0.78 -3.80
C ALA A 165 -15.74 -1.11 -3.70
N GLY A 166 -15.37 -2.34 -4.02
CA GLY A 166 -13.98 -2.79 -4.09
C GLY A 166 -13.55 -3.05 -5.54
N ILE A 167 -12.34 -2.64 -5.90
CA ILE A 167 -11.76 -2.77 -7.25
C ILE A 167 -10.42 -3.49 -7.12
N LEU A 168 -10.16 -4.48 -7.97
CA LEU A 168 -8.85 -5.10 -8.10
C LEU A 168 -8.04 -4.37 -9.17
N PHE A 169 -6.83 -3.95 -8.85
CA PHE A 169 -5.92 -3.28 -9.76
C PHE A 169 -4.59 -4.02 -9.86
N HIS A 170 -4.16 -4.42 -11.06
CA HIS A 170 -2.96 -5.25 -11.24
C HIS A 170 -2.94 -6.58 -10.46
N ALA A 171 -4.11 -7.08 -10.07
CA ALA A 171 -4.18 -8.26 -9.23
C ALA A 171 -3.74 -9.55 -9.94
N PRO A 172 -3.09 -10.48 -9.22
CA PRO A 172 -2.78 -11.80 -9.76
C PRO A 172 -4.03 -12.58 -10.19
N GLU A 173 -3.90 -13.40 -11.25
CA GLU A 173 -4.99 -14.21 -11.81
C GLU A 173 -5.71 -15.10 -10.79
N ASN A 174 -5.00 -15.66 -9.81
CA ASN A 174 -5.62 -16.47 -8.76
C ASN A 174 -6.53 -15.63 -7.86
N VAL A 175 -6.14 -14.40 -7.51
CA VAL A 175 -6.96 -13.46 -6.73
C VAL A 175 -8.20 -13.06 -7.53
N ILE A 176 -8.05 -12.73 -8.82
CA ILE A 176 -9.19 -12.36 -9.68
C ILE A 176 -10.22 -13.49 -9.75
N ARG A 177 -9.76 -14.75 -9.89
CA ARG A 177 -10.65 -15.93 -9.94
C ARG A 177 -11.35 -16.22 -8.62
N GLU A 178 -10.68 -15.99 -7.49
CA GLU A 178 -11.22 -16.24 -6.16
C GLU A 178 -12.21 -15.15 -5.71
N PHE A 179 -12.04 -13.91 -6.19
CA PHE A 179 -12.87 -12.77 -5.84
C PHE A 179 -13.56 -12.12 -7.06
N PRO A 180 -14.40 -12.86 -7.81
CA PRO A 180 -15.02 -12.37 -9.05
C PRO A 180 -16.04 -11.23 -8.83
N GLN A 181 -16.42 -10.95 -7.58
CA GLN A 181 -17.28 -9.83 -7.22
C GLN A 181 -16.62 -8.46 -7.39
N PHE A 182 -15.29 -8.39 -7.49
CA PHE A 182 -14.56 -7.15 -7.69
C PHE A 182 -14.22 -6.98 -9.19
N PRO A 183 -14.56 -5.85 -9.84
CA PRO A 183 -14.02 -5.56 -11.16
C PRO A 183 -12.49 -5.52 -11.09
N ALA A 184 -11.84 -6.20 -12.04
CA ALA A 184 -10.38 -6.28 -12.14
C ALA A 184 -9.90 -5.52 -13.38
N VAL A 185 -8.98 -4.56 -13.16
CA VAL A 185 -8.43 -3.71 -14.22
C VAL A 185 -6.91 -3.58 -14.09
N HIS A 186 -6.23 -3.24 -15.18
CA HIS A 186 -4.76 -3.27 -15.26
C HIS A 186 -4.15 -1.99 -15.84
N THR A 187 -4.94 -0.92 -15.99
CA THR A 187 -4.44 0.40 -16.39
C THR A 187 -5.04 1.47 -15.50
N PHE A 188 -4.30 2.55 -15.26
CA PHE A 188 -4.85 3.69 -14.51
C PHE A 188 -6.06 4.32 -15.22
N ALA A 189 -6.13 4.26 -16.54
CA ALA A 189 -7.30 4.74 -17.29
C ALA A 189 -8.56 3.94 -16.95
N ASP A 190 -8.45 2.60 -16.93
CA ASP A 190 -9.56 1.72 -16.54
C ASP A 190 -9.88 1.87 -15.05
N LEU A 191 -8.87 2.04 -14.19
CA LEU A 191 -9.08 2.28 -12.77
C LEU A 191 -9.89 3.57 -12.53
N LYS A 192 -9.59 4.66 -13.26
CA LYS A 192 -10.41 5.88 -13.23
C LYS A 192 -11.86 5.58 -13.59
N GLN A 193 -12.10 4.80 -14.66
CA GLN A 193 -13.45 4.42 -15.07
C GLN A 193 -14.19 3.62 -13.99
N GLU A 194 -13.52 2.70 -13.29
CA GLU A 194 -14.14 1.95 -12.20
C GLU A 194 -14.47 2.84 -10.99
N PHE A 195 -13.64 3.84 -10.66
CA PHE A 195 -13.98 4.85 -9.64
C PHE A 195 -15.20 5.70 -10.06
N LEU A 196 -15.32 6.08 -11.33
CA LEU A 196 -16.47 6.82 -11.84
C LEU A 196 -17.75 5.96 -11.78
N LYS A 197 -17.70 4.71 -12.27
CA LYS A 197 -18.83 3.76 -12.21
C LYS A 197 -19.27 3.48 -10.77
N ALA A 198 -18.31 3.35 -9.87
CA ALA A 198 -18.58 3.09 -8.47
C ALA A 198 -19.13 4.31 -7.74
N SER A 199 -18.89 5.53 -8.21
CA SER A 199 -19.38 6.76 -7.55
C SER A 199 -20.90 6.91 -7.69
N ASN A 200 -21.56 7.42 -6.64
CA ASN A 200 -22.97 7.82 -6.72
C ASN A 200 -23.19 9.28 -7.18
N ARG A 201 -22.14 9.90 -7.71
CA ARG A 201 -22.13 11.28 -8.23
C ARG A 201 -21.89 11.27 -9.73
N ASP A 202 -22.32 12.32 -10.42
CA ASP A 202 -21.99 12.55 -11.82
C ASP A 202 -20.61 13.23 -11.90
N LEU A 203 -19.59 12.46 -12.31
CA LEU A 203 -18.19 12.88 -12.34
C LEU A 203 -17.63 12.71 -13.75
N SER A 204 -16.86 13.69 -14.22
CA SER A 204 -16.16 13.61 -15.50
C SER A 204 -14.79 12.97 -15.37
N LEU A 205 -14.31 12.35 -16.46
CA LEU A 205 -12.92 11.93 -16.62
C LEU A 205 -11.99 13.14 -16.72
#